data_AF-A0A380TGK7-F1
#
_entry.id   AF-A0A380TGK7-F1
#
_cell.length_a   1.000
_cell.length_b   1.000
_cell.length_c   1.000
_cell.angle_alpha   90.00
_cell.angle_beta   90.00
_cell.angle_gamma   90.00
#
_symmetry.space_group_name_H-M   'P 1'
#
loop_
_entity.id
_entity.type
_entity.pdbx_description
1 polymer ?
#
loop_
_entity_poly.entity_id
_entity_poly.type
_entity_poly.pdbx_seq_one_letter_code
_entity_poly.pdbx_strand_id
1 'polypeptide(L)'
;MPPPHLGDSAYGSSFLIGPIADEGRPLVAIEDVLFEPATRTFQLAFSSGGRGSLAIAAIRDDVAVLDVTFDPPAGSTPFAALRSMFVAPQVADTAEVRWQPGAGEPFSRVAVMDLRVERAQAVRFGRSVPSRHNTSAPDLAFHAFKILPAVAKER
;
A
#
# COMPACT_ATOMS: atom_id res chain seq x y z
N MET A 1 11.05 -11.76 10.15
CA MET A 1 10.96 -13.01 9.35
C MET A 1 9.84 -13.88 9.92
N PRO A 2 9.16 -14.73 9.12
CA PRO A 2 8.09 -15.58 9.66
C PRO A 2 8.62 -16.53 10.74
N PRO A 3 7.75 -16.97 11.69
CA PRO A 3 8.13 -17.97 12.68
C PRO A 3 8.70 -19.24 12.03
N PRO A 4 9.69 -19.93 12.64
CA PRO A 4 10.40 -21.06 12.01
C PRO A 4 9.55 -22.24 11.53
N HIS A 5 8.30 -22.33 11.99
CA HIS A 5 7.35 -23.40 11.67
C HIS A 5 6.37 -23.05 10.54
N LEU A 6 6.43 -21.83 10.00
CA LEU A 6 5.67 -21.41 8.83
C LEU A 6 6.63 -21.27 7.65
N GLY A 7 6.28 -21.82 6.49
CA GLY A 7 7.04 -21.60 5.27
C GLY A 7 7.09 -20.11 4.91
N ASP A 8 8.04 -19.71 4.07
CA ASP A 8 8.13 -18.36 3.49
C ASP A 8 6.96 -18.10 2.54
N SER A 9 5.78 -17.94 3.13
CA SER A 9 4.57 -17.57 2.44
C SER A 9 4.06 -16.29 3.09
N ALA A 10 4.15 -15.19 2.35
CA ALA A 10 3.56 -13.92 2.75
C ALA A 10 2.04 -14.02 2.65
N TYR A 11 1.40 -14.64 3.65
CA TYR A 11 -0.04 -14.57 3.82
C TYR A 11 -0.39 -13.31 4.60
N GLY A 12 -1.31 -12.50 4.08
CA GLY A 12 -1.82 -11.35 4.79
C GLY A 12 -2.29 -10.21 3.90
N SER A 13 -2.44 -9.04 4.52
CA SER A 13 -2.72 -7.79 3.82
C SER A 13 -1.58 -7.45 2.85
N SER A 14 -1.93 -7.10 1.63
CA SER A 14 -1.03 -6.62 0.58
C SER A 14 -1.59 -5.36 -0.05
N PHE A 15 -0.76 -4.66 -0.81
CA PHE A 15 -1.16 -3.45 -1.51
C PHE A 15 -0.70 -3.49 -2.97
N LEU A 16 -1.34 -2.65 -3.78
CA LEU A 16 -1.01 -2.34 -5.15
C LEU A 16 -0.79 -0.84 -5.24
N ILE A 17 0.26 -0.39 -5.93
CA ILE A 17 0.53 1.03 -6.21
C ILE A 17 0.85 1.18 -7.69
N GLY A 18 0.23 2.18 -8.32
CA GLY A 18 0.28 2.45 -9.75
C GLY A 18 -1.12 2.54 -10.33
N PRO A 19 -1.25 2.79 -11.65
CA PRO A 19 -2.55 2.83 -12.32
C PRO A 19 -3.29 1.50 -12.13
N ILE A 20 -4.43 1.53 -11.43
CA ILE A 20 -5.22 0.34 -11.14
C ILE A 20 -6.15 0.06 -12.33
N ALA A 21 -6.07 -1.17 -12.83
CA ALA A 21 -7.08 -1.76 -13.71
C ALA A 21 -7.97 -2.72 -12.89
N ASP A 22 -9.26 -2.76 -13.20
CA ASP A 22 -10.20 -3.72 -12.65
C ASP A 22 -10.65 -4.70 -13.74
N GLU A 23 -10.09 -5.91 -13.71
CA GLU A 23 -10.42 -7.00 -14.62
C GLU A 23 -11.08 -8.15 -13.84
N GLY A 24 -12.04 -7.81 -12.97
CA GLY A 24 -12.65 -8.73 -12.01
C GLY A 24 -11.81 -8.92 -10.74
N ARG A 25 -10.59 -8.39 -10.72
CA ARG A 25 -9.75 -8.16 -9.54
C ARG A 25 -8.87 -6.93 -9.81
N PRO A 26 -8.58 -6.11 -8.78
CA PRO A 26 -7.68 -4.98 -8.95
C PRO A 26 -6.26 -5.49 -9.25
N LEU A 27 -5.62 -4.88 -10.24
CA LEU A 27 -4.24 -5.15 -10.62
C LEU A 27 -3.54 -3.86 -11.05
N VAL A 28 -2.21 -3.90 -11.03
CA VAL A 28 -1.35 -2.89 -11.69
C VAL A 28 -0.59 -3.63 -12.79
N ALA A 29 -0.79 -3.22 -14.04
CA ALA A 29 -0.07 -3.79 -15.17
C ALA A 29 1.30 -3.14 -15.27
N ILE A 30 2.34 -3.93 -15.03
CA ILE A 30 3.74 -3.51 -15.08
C ILE A 30 4.37 -4.14 -16.32
N GLU A 31 4.94 -3.30 -17.17
CA GLU A 31 5.62 -3.72 -18.41
C GLU A 31 7.10 -4.05 -18.13
N ASP A 32 7.76 -3.24 -17.31
CA ASP A 32 9.17 -3.42 -16.98
C ASP A 32 9.46 -3.11 -15.52
N VAL A 33 10.41 -3.87 -14.95
CA VAL A 33 10.91 -3.69 -13.59
C VAL A 33 12.42 -3.78 -13.61
N LEU A 34 13.07 -2.67 -13.26
CA LEU A 34 14.51 -2.61 -13.05
C LEU A 34 14.80 -2.48 -11.56
N PHE A 35 15.63 -3.37 -11.01
CA PHE A 35 16.14 -3.23 -9.65
C PHE A 35 17.54 -2.60 -9.66
N GLU A 36 17.70 -1.51 -8.93
CA GLU A 36 18.96 -0.80 -8.70
C GLU A 36 19.50 -1.16 -7.30
N PRO A 37 20.48 -2.08 -7.18
CA PRO A 37 20.90 -2.58 -5.86
C PRO A 37 21.57 -1.52 -4.98
N ALA A 38 22.26 -0.55 -5.60
CA ALA A 38 22.98 0.50 -4.89
C ALA A 38 22.05 1.40 -4.07
N THR A 39 20.86 1.67 -4.61
CA THR A 39 19.82 2.52 -4.00
C THR A 39 18.69 1.70 -3.37
N ARG A 40 18.66 0.37 -3.60
CA ARG A 40 17.59 -0.55 -3.22
C ARG A 40 16.24 -0.11 -3.77
N THR A 41 16.27 0.33 -5.03
CA THR A 41 15.13 0.93 -5.71
C THR A 41 14.66 0.07 -6.86
N PHE A 42 13.36 -0.14 -6.95
CA PHE A 42 12.70 -0.69 -8.12
C PHE A 42 12.17 0.45 -8.96
N GLN A 43 12.61 0.53 -10.21
CA GLN A 43 12.01 1.39 -11.23
C GLN A 43 10.94 0.60 -11.97
N LEU A 44 9.78 1.22 -12.15
CA LEU A 44 8.59 0.60 -12.71
C LEU A 44 8.17 1.35 -13.98
N ALA A 45 7.91 0.61 -15.06
CA ALA A 45 7.19 1.11 -16.22
C ALA A 45 5.80 0.47 -16.26
N PHE A 46 4.75 1.29 -16.28
CA PHE A 46 3.37 0.79 -16.31
C PHE A 46 2.88 0.61 -17.74
N SER A 47 2.15 -0.48 -18.01
CA SER A 47 1.65 -0.79 -19.35
C SER A 47 0.65 0.25 -19.89
N SER A 48 -0.03 1.00 -19.01
CA SER A 48 -0.89 2.14 -19.38
C SER A 48 -0.11 3.43 -19.67
N GLY A 49 1.21 3.38 -19.64
CA GLY A 49 2.09 4.55 -19.65
C GLY A 49 2.34 5.12 -18.25
N GLY A 50 3.38 5.95 -18.17
CA GLY A 50 3.89 6.49 -16.91
C GLY A 50 4.93 5.58 -16.25
N ARG A 51 5.63 6.14 -15.26
CA ARG A 51 6.69 5.47 -14.51
C ARG A 51 6.47 5.60 -13.01
N GLY A 52 7.12 4.73 -12.26
CA GLY A 52 7.18 4.81 -10.81
C GLY A 52 8.51 4.34 -10.25
N SER A 53 8.72 4.61 -8.97
CA SER A 53 9.87 4.19 -8.20
C SER A 53 9.40 3.71 -6.83
N LEU A 54 9.97 2.60 -6.38
CA LEU A 54 9.76 2.06 -5.04
C LEU A 54 11.12 1.79 -4.41
N ALA A 55 11.50 2.60 -3.44
CA ALA A 55 12.75 2.45 -2.71
C ALA A 55 12.51 1.78 -1.35
N ILE A 56 13.33 0.80 -1.01
CA ILE A 56 13.35 0.21 0.32
C ILE A 56 14.12 1.15 1.25
N ALA A 57 13.39 2.04 1.92
CA ALA A 57 13.97 3.04 2.81
C ALA A 57 14.48 2.43 4.12
N ALA A 58 13.77 1.44 4.68
CA ALA A 58 14.21 0.69 5.85
C ALA A 58 13.58 -0.71 5.91
N ILE A 59 14.33 -1.67 6.44
CA ILE A 59 13.83 -2.98 6.87
C ILE A 59 14.32 -3.19 8.30
N ARG A 60 13.38 -3.47 9.20
CA ARG A 60 13.59 -3.81 10.61
C ARG A 60 12.76 -5.05 10.92
N ASP A 61 12.95 -5.61 12.10
CA ASP A 61 12.25 -6.84 12.50
C ASP A 61 10.72 -6.67 12.57
N ASP A 62 10.24 -5.44 12.82
CA ASP A 62 8.84 -5.08 13.02
C ASP A 62 8.24 -4.20 11.92
N VAL A 63 9.05 -3.66 11.01
CA VAL A 63 8.58 -2.73 9.97
C VAL A 63 9.43 -2.78 8.70
N ALA A 64 8.75 -2.69 7.54
CA ALA A 64 9.34 -2.33 6.26
C ALA A 64 8.81 -0.96 5.84
N VAL A 65 9.71 -0.03 5.52
CA VAL A 65 9.37 1.33 5.07
C VAL A 65 9.73 1.44 3.60
N LEU A 66 8.75 1.86 2.80
CA LEU A 66 8.87 2.03 1.35
C LEU A 66 8.61 3.49 1.00
N ASP A 67 9.55 4.09 0.27
CA ASP A 67 9.34 5.39 -0.36
C ASP A 67 8.87 5.15 -1.79
N VAL A 68 7.69 5.68 -2.12
CA VAL A 68 7.03 5.41 -3.39
C VAL A 68 6.74 6.71 -4.12
N THR A 69 7.14 6.77 -5.39
CA THR A 69 6.81 7.86 -6.31
C THR A 69 6.28 7.27 -7.61
N PHE A 70 5.34 7.95 -8.27
CA PHE A 70 4.83 7.55 -9.57
C PHE A 70 4.21 8.73 -10.29
N ASP A 71 4.19 8.64 -11.61
CA ASP A 71 3.44 9.55 -12.47
C ASP A 71 1.94 9.40 -12.14
N PRO A 72 1.22 10.48 -11.82
CA PRO A 72 -0.19 10.41 -11.50
C PRO A 72 -0.98 9.73 -12.63
N PRO A 73 -1.87 8.76 -12.33
CA PRO A 73 -2.70 8.16 -13.36
C PRO A 73 -3.66 9.20 -13.94
N ALA A 74 -4.10 8.98 -15.18
CA ALA A 74 -4.97 9.91 -15.88
C ALA A 74 -6.38 9.98 -15.24
N GLY A 75 -6.94 11.19 -15.15
CA GLY A 75 -8.32 11.41 -14.71
C GLY A 75 -8.60 10.92 -13.29
N SER A 76 -9.60 10.06 -13.16
CA SER A 76 -10.06 9.50 -11.87
C SER A 76 -9.60 8.06 -11.64
N THR A 77 -8.65 7.55 -12.43
CA THR A 77 -8.14 6.19 -12.27
C THR A 77 -7.50 6.02 -10.88
N PRO A 78 -7.90 5.02 -10.09
CA PRO A 78 -7.27 4.78 -8.78
C PRO A 78 -5.78 4.49 -8.94
N PHE A 79 -4.97 5.00 -8.01
CA PHE A 79 -3.52 4.81 -8.01
C PHE A 79 -3.03 3.77 -6.99
N ALA A 80 -3.94 3.26 -6.15
CA ALA A 80 -3.61 2.30 -5.11
C ALA A 80 -4.81 1.43 -4.77
N ALA A 81 -4.54 0.20 -4.34
CA ALA A 81 -5.55 -0.70 -3.80
C ALA A 81 -4.95 -1.56 -2.68
N LEU A 82 -5.79 -2.01 -1.76
CA LEU A 82 -5.43 -2.96 -0.70
C LEU A 82 -6.15 -4.28 -0.96
N ARG A 83 -5.41 -5.38 -0.86
CA ARG A 83 -5.97 -6.74 -0.94
C ARG A 83 -5.74 -7.42 0.39
N SER A 84 -6.83 -7.82 1.03
CA SER A 84 -6.81 -8.42 2.35
C SER A 84 -7.98 -9.38 2.49
N MET A 85 -7.82 -10.43 3.28
CA MET A 85 -8.93 -11.27 3.70
C MET A 85 -9.74 -10.56 4.79
N PHE A 86 -11.07 -10.62 4.69
CA PHE A 86 -11.99 -10.25 5.75
C PHE A 86 -13.18 -11.21 5.77
N VAL A 87 -13.46 -11.81 6.93
CA VAL A 87 -14.68 -12.60 7.19
C VAL A 87 -15.43 -12.02 8.38
N ALA A 88 -14.69 -11.79 9.47
CA ALA A 88 -15.15 -11.11 10.69
C ALA A 88 -13.95 -10.46 11.37
N PRO A 89 -14.10 -9.53 12.32
CA PRO A 89 -12.97 -8.84 12.96
C PRO A 89 -11.90 -9.78 13.54
N GLN A 90 -12.30 -10.92 14.10
CA GLN A 90 -11.43 -11.96 14.65
C GLN A 90 -10.89 -12.97 13.62
N VAL A 91 -11.33 -12.87 12.36
CA VAL A 91 -10.91 -13.71 11.22
C VAL A 91 -10.67 -12.78 10.01
N ALA A 92 -9.67 -11.92 10.13
CA ALA A 92 -9.30 -10.94 9.10
C ALA A 92 -7.80 -10.65 9.10
N ASP A 93 -7.26 -10.22 7.96
CA ASP A 93 -5.90 -9.67 7.89
C ASP A 93 -5.90 -8.15 8.16
N THR A 94 -7.00 -7.48 7.79
CA THR A 94 -7.34 -6.10 8.13
C THR A 94 -8.81 -6.06 8.53
N ALA A 95 -9.14 -5.47 9.67
CA ALA A 95 -10.52 -5.36 10.17
C ALA A 95 -11.00 -3.91 10.27
N GLU A 96 -10.08 -2.95 10.35
CA GLU A 96 -10.37 -1.57 10.69
C GLU A 96 -9.47 -0.61 9.94
N VAL A 97 -9.97 0.61 9.80
CA VAL A 97 -9.23 1.72 9.20
C VAL A 97 -9.22 2.89 10.17
N ARG A 98 -8.04 3.47 10.34
CA ARG A 98 -7.82 4.71 11.07
C ARG A 98 -7.26 5.74 10.11
N TRP A 99 -7.84 6.92 10.01
CA TRP A 99 -7.31 7.97 9.12
C TRP A 99 -7.37 9.35 9.77
N GLN A 100 -6.45 10.20 9.35
CA GLN A 100 -6.39 11.61 9.70
C GLN A 100 -6.78 12.44 8.47
N PRO A 101 -7.88 13.21 8.50
CA PRO A 101 -8.34 13.94 7.31
C PRO A 101 -7.39 15.07 6.89
N GLY A 102 -6.75 15.73 7.85
CA GLY A 102 -5.87 16.87 7.62
C GLY A 102 -4.92 17.13 8.80
N ALA A 103 -3.95 18.01 8.59
CA ALA A 103 -2.91 18.29 9.57
C ALA A 103 -3.49 18.84 10.87
N GLY A 104 -3.19 18.18 11.99
CA GLY A 104 -3.70 18.56 13.32
C GLY A 104 -5.13 18.09 13.60
N GLU A 105 -5.82 17.50 12.63
CA GLU A 105 -7.14 16.88 12.87
C GLU A 105 -6.98 15.53 13.59
N PRO A 106 -7.93 15.13 14.45
CA PRO A 106 -7.87 13.85 15.15
C PRO A 106 -8.04 12.66 14.18
N PHE A 107 -7.55 11.49 14.59
CA PHE A 107 -7.81 10.26 13.86
C PHE A 107 -9.25 9.79 14.05
N SER A 108 -9.92 9.48 12.94
CA SER A 108 -11.18 8.76 12.91
C SER A 108 -10.93 7.27 12.76
N ARG A 109 -11.89 6.43 13.18
CA ARG A 109 -11.82 4.96 13.09
C ARG A 109 -13.15 4.37 12.66
N VAL A 110 -13.11 3.44 11.70
CA VAL A 110 -14.27 2.67 11.23
C VAL A 110 -13.89 1.22 10.97
N ALA A 111 -14.89 0.33 10.88
CA ALA A 111 -14.66 -1.01 10.35
C ALA A 111 -14.26 -0.92 8.87
N VAL A 112 -13.41 -1.82 8.39
CA VAL A 112 -12.89 -1.78 7.01
C VAL A 112 -14.00 -1.83 5.95
N MET A 113 -15.10 -2.53 6.25
CA MET A 113 -16.25 -2.65 5.35
C MET A 113 -17.10 -1.36 5.29
N ASP A 114 -16.97 -0.48 6.27
CA ASP A 114 -17.69 0.79 6.35
C ASP A 114 -16.85 1.96 5.81
N LEU A 115 -15.67 1.67 5.25
CA LEU A 115 -14.72 2.70 4.84
C LEU A 115 -15.30 3.59 3.73
N ARG A 116 -15.48 4.86 4.07
CA ARG A 116 -15.72 5.96 3.13
C ARG A 116 -14.86 7.15 3.56
N VAL A 117 -13.79 7.40 2.81
CA VAL A 117 -12.84 8.48 3.10
C VAL A 117 -12.68 9.34 1.86
N GLU A 118 -13.09 10.59 1.96
CA GLU A 118 -12.94 11.57 0.88
C GLU A 118 -11.54 12.22 0.89
N ARG A 119 -10.96 12.37 2.09
CA ARG A 119 -9.67 13.04 2.27
C ARG A 119 -8.91 12.41 3.45
N ALA A 120 -7.62 12.15 3.25
CA ALA A 120 -6.70 11.72 4.29
C ALA A 120 -5.28 12.22 4.03
N GLN A 121 -4.60 12.65 5.09
CA GLN A 121 -3.16 12.92 5.10
C GLN A 121 -2.37 11.68 5.57
N ALA A 122 -3.00 10.83 6.38
CA ALA A 122 -2.47 9.55 6.80
C ALA A 122 -3.63 8.55 6.96
N VAL A 123 -3.40 7.31 6.57
CA VAL A 123 -4.34 6.20 6.74
C VAL A 123 -3.60 4.95 7.19
N ARG A 124 -4.21 4.21 8.12
CA ARG A 124 -3.71 2.95 8.66
C ARG A 124 -4.80 1.90 8.56
N PHE A 125 -4.46 0.79 7.95
CA PHE A 125 -5.27 -0.41 7.84
C PHE A 125 -4.70 -1.46 8.79
N GLY A 126 -5.54 -2.01 9.66
CA GLY A 126 -5.05 -2.98 10.62
C GLY A 126 -6.15 -3.61 11.43
N ARG A 127 -5.80 -4.09 12.63
CA ARG A 127 -6.71 -4.80 13.53
C ARG A 127 -6.51 -4.36 14.98
N SER A 128 -7.58 -4.37 15.75
CA SER A 128 -7.52 -4.19 17.22
C SER A 128 -7.58 -5.52 17.97
N VAL A 129 -8.09 -6.57 17.32
CA VAL A 129 -8.16 -7.93 17.84
C VAL A 129 -7.27 -8.83 16.96
N PRO A 130 -6.39 -9.66 17.56
CA PRO A 130 -5.59 -10.60 16.80
C PRO A 130 -6.46 -11.55 15.96
N SER A 131 -6.04 -11.78 14.72
CA SER A 131 -6.72 -12.73 13.83
C SER A 131 -6.46 -14.16 14.28
N ARG A 132 -7.52 -14.96 14.30
CA ARG A 132 -7.45 -16.41 14.55
C ARG A 132 -6.94 -17.20 13.34
N HIS A 133 -6.99 -16.61 12.14
CA HIS A 133 -6.55 -17.24 10.90
C HIS A 133 -5.10 -16.90 10.57
N ASN A 134 -4.70 -15.64 10.76
CA ASN A 134 -3.38 -15.16 10.37
C ASN A 134 -2.86 -14.11 11.34
N THR A 135 -2.12 -14.58 12.35
CA THR A 135 -1.50 -13.73 13.37
C THR A 135 -0.32 -12.93 12.83
N SER A 136 0.19 -13.23 11.63
CA SER A 136 1.36 -12.61 11.02
C SER A 136 1.05 -11.55 9.96
N ALA A 137 -0.22 -11.35 9.57
CA ALA A 137 -0.54 -10.32 8.58
C ALA A 137 -0.06 -8.93 9.05
N PRO A 138 0.57 -8.13 8.18
CA PRO A 138 1.02 -6.80 8.55
C PRO A 138 -0.17 -5.83 8.63
N ASP A 139 -0.06 -4.86 9.54
CA ASP A 139 -0.80 -3.61 9.43
C ASP A 139 -0.13 -2.76 8.34
N LEU A 140 -0.93 -2.03 7.56
CA LEU A 140 -0.44 -1.18 6.46
C LEU A 140 -0.69 0.30 6.80
N ALA A 141 0.28 1.16 6.52
CA ALA A 141 0.17 2.60 6.72
C ALA A 141 0.61 3.35 5.47
N PHE A 142 -0.19 4.34 5.07
CA PHE A 142 0.11 5.26 3.99
C PHE A 142 0.05 6.68 4.53
N HIS A 143 1.09 7.46 4.30
CA HIS A 143 1.22 8.82 4.82
C HIS A 143 2.17 9.64 3.96
N ALA A 144 2.36 10.91 4.32
CA ALA A 144 3.27 11.83 3.63
C ALA A 144 2.92 12.02 2.14
N PHE A 145 1.63 11.95 1.81
CA PHE A 145 1.13 12.25 0.46
C PHE A 145 1.52 13.67 0.05
N LYS A 146 2.13 13.78 -1.12
CA LYS A 146 2.52 15.07 -1.72
C LYS A 146 2.60 14.93 -3.23
N ILE A 147 2.27 16.00 -3.93
CA ILE A 147 2.58 16.15 -5.34
C ILE A 147 4.00 16.70 -5.43
N LEU A 148 4.88 15.96 -6.09
CA LEU A 148 6.23 16.44 -6.37
C LEU A 148 6.21 17.40 -7.56
N PRO A 149 7.08 18.41 -7.61
CA PRO A 149 7.24 19.24 -8.80
C PRO A 149 7.57 18.36 -10.02
N ALA A 150 7.04 18.70 -11.19
CA ALA A 150 7.42 18.03 -12.42
C ALA A 150 8.92 18.16 -12.63
N VAL A 151 9.63 17.04 -12.69
CA VAL A 151 11.04 17.03 -13.08
C VAL A 151 11.07 17.33 -14.58
N ALA A 152 11.80 18.38 -14.98
CA ALA A 152 11.97 18.69 -16.40
C ALA A 152 12.58 17.47 -17.09
N LYS A 153 11.90 16.95 -18.12
CA LYS A 153 12.47 15.90 -18.96
C LYS A 153 13.68 16.48 -19.68
N GLU A 154 14.89 16.00 -19.39
CA GLU A 154 16.04 16.24 -20.26
C GLU A 154 15.70 15.68 -21.65
N ARG A 155 15.94 16.50 -22.68
CA ARG A 155 15.63 16.22 -24.08
C ARG A 155 16.66 15.29 -24.70
#